data_AF-A0A2E6C051-F1
#
_entry.id   AF-A0A2E6C051-F1
#
_cell.length_a   1.000
_cell.length_b   1.000
_cell.length_c   1.000
_cell.angle_alpha   90.00
_cell.angle_beta   90.00
_cell.angle_gamma   90.00
#
_symmetry.space_group_name_H-M   'P 1'
#
loop_
_entity.id
_entity.type
_entity.pdbx_description
1 polymer ?
#
loop_
_entity_poly.entity_id
_entity_poly.type
_entity_poly.pdbx_seq_one_letter_code
_entity_poly.pdbx_strand_id
1 'polypeptide(L)'
;MMKLKSSRAVAGWSRAAKKKSLQLSARVTTVVLVVACVSLSWALLAREWFSAEIALLKRHFRSVRINGYMDCPKPYAAECCLSSPQLKEITGYRMLSLVETFDFLRKGGSLARFGDGEVRVLNSGTHVFEDETSQDLVTALRFVTKFGGRPQDFPYVCLGTYPFLDGDFSRFRRGNRRSYAEHIFEEYMQIWREHMPKGVYCNSFISRADGVDPHLFPALEFYTPSWQSIFKGLKVLLVAGQNKHGATMTRDRSVFERHLSTASQIVRLKSFLNSKNQYQTIHKKNMFSEYTSLRNAIMDIVLSNEIDVVVLSLGVTATIMATELSCRGIRAMDVGQFGGNFTKS
;
A
#
# COMPACT_ATOMS: atom_id res chain seq x y z
N MET A 1 -69.24 63.10 -32.24
CA MET A 1 -69.02 63.08 -30.78
C MET A 1 -68.57 61.69 -30.35
N MET A 2 -67.28 61.54 -30.06
CA MET A 2 -66.65 60.30 -29.57
C MET A 2 -66.99 60.06 -28.09
N LYS A 3 -67.30 58.82 -27.72
CA LYS A 3 -67.28 58.34 -26.32
C LYS A 3 -66.25 57.21 -26.17
N LEU A 4 -65.37 57.39 -25.19
CA LEU A 4 -64.35 56.44 -24.73
C LEU A 4 -64.96 55.16 -24.14
N LYS A 5 -64.26 54.04 -24.31
CA LYS A 5 -64.31 52.86 -23.42
C LYS A 5 -62.90 52.46 -22.99
N SER A 6 -62.58 52.70 -21.72
CA SER A 6 -61.63 51.93 -20.89
C SER A 6 -62.50 51.11 -19.91
N SER A 7 -62.13 50.02 -19.24
CA SER A 7 -60.88 49.38 -18.86
C SER A 7 -61.25 47.97 -18.37
N ARG A 8 -60.45 46.92 -18.67
CA ARG A 8 -60.43 45.62 -17.95
C ARG A 8 -59.37 44.70 -18.57
N ALA A 9 -58.09 44.92 -18.24
CA ALA A 9 -57.02 43.99 -18.64
C ALA A 9 -55.75 44.11 -17.77
N VAL A 10 -55.85 44.02 -16.43
CA VAL A 10 -54.63 43.98 -15.58
C VAL A 10 -54.67 42.94 -14.44
N ALA A 11 -55.79 42.25 -14.19
CA ALA A 11 -55.88 41.31 -13.06
C ALA A 11 -55.40 39.86 -13.34
N GLY A 12 -55.13 39.49 -14.60
CA GLY A 12 -54.90 38.09 -15.00
C GLY A 12 -53.45 37.58 -14.91
N TRP A 13 -52.45 38.46 -15.00
CA TRP A 13 -51.05 38.04 -15.17
C TRP A 13 -50.31 37.69 -13.87
N SER A 14 -50.74 38.25 -12.73
CA SER A 14 -50.08 38.06 -11.42
C SER A 14 -50.26 36.64 -10.84
N ARG A 15 -51.39 35.97 -11.11
CA ARG A 15 -51.67 34.62 -10.55
C ARG A 15 -50.96 33.49 -11.31
N ALA A 16 -50.74 33.63 -12.61
CA ALA A 16 -50.09 32.58 -13.42
C ALA A 16 -48.58 32.47 -13.14
N ALA A 17 -47.90 33.60 -12.91
CA ALA A 17 -46.47 33.62 -12.59
C ALA A 17 -46.17 33.03 -11.19
N LYS A 18 -47.01 33.33 -10.20
CA LYS A 18 -46.89 32.76 -8.84
C LYS A 18 -47.09 31.23 -8.81
N LYS A 19 -48.00 30.71 -9.63
CA LYS A 19 -48.28 29.27 -9.70
C LYS A 19 -47.13 28.48 -10.36
N LYS A 20 -46.46 29.06 -11.35
CA LYS A 20 -45.28 28.46 -11.99
C LYS A 20 -44.04 28.47 -11.09
N SER A 21 -43.80 29.52 -10.28
CA SER A 21 -42.64 29.53 -9.38
C SER A 21 -42.78 28.55 -8.20
N LEU A 22 -44.00 28.38 -7.67
CA LEU A 22 -44.30 27.37 -6.65
C LEU A 22 -44.15 25.93 -7.17
N GLN A 23 -44.53 25.66 -8.42
CA GLN A 23 -44.30 24.33 -9.04
C GLN A 23 -42.82 24.05 -9.35
N LEU A 24 -42.03 25.07 -9.73
CA LEU A 24 -40.59 24.91 -9.93
C LEU A 24 -39.86 24.66 -8.61
N SER A 25 -40.20 25.42 -7.56
CA SER A 25 -39.64 25.25 -6.21
C SER A 25 -39.93 23.85 -5.65
N ALA A 26 -41.16 23.36 -5.80
CA ALA A 26 -41.52 22.01 -5.36
C ALA A 26 -40.72 20.92 -6.10
N ARG A 27 -40.54 21.05 -7.43
CA ARG A 27 -39.78 20.07 -8.22
C ARG A 27 -38.28 20.06 -7.89
N VAL A 28 -37.69 21.23 -7.63
CA VAL A 28 -36.28 21.32 -7.21
C VAL A 28 -36.09 20.69 -5.83
N THR A 29 -36.98 20.96 -4.88
CA THR A 29 -36.93 20.37 -3.53
C THR A 29 -37.10 18.84 -3.58
N THR A 30 -37.99 18.32 -4.43
CA THR A 30 -38.15 16.87 -4.62
C THR A 30 -36.91 16.22 -5.24
N VAL A 31 -36.26 16.84 -6.22
CA VAL A 31 -35.03 16.31 -6.82
C VAL A 31 -33.88 16.32 -5.82
N VAL A 32 -33.73 17.39 -5.03
CA VAL A 32 -32.69 17.47 -3.98
C VAL A 32 -32.91 16.42 -2.89
N LEU A 33 -34.16 16.18 -2.47
CA LEU A 33 -34.51 15.14 -1.50
C LEU A 33 -34.27 13.72 -2.04
N VAL A 34 -34.59 13.46 -3.32
CA VAL A 34 -34.35 12.15 -3.94
C VAL A 34 -32.84 11.88 -4.08
N VAL A 35 -32.04 12.87 -4.49
CA VAL A 35 -30.57 12.72 -4.57
C VAL A 35 -29.96 12.53 -3.18
N ALA A 36 -30.43 13.26 -2.16
CA ALA A 36 -30.00 13.07 -0.78
C ALA A 36 -30.38 11.68 -0.24
N CYS A 37 -31.62 11.22 -0.45
CA CYS A 37 -32.06 9.88 -0.03
C CYS A 37 -31.31 8.75 -0.74
N VAL A 38 -30.97 8.91 -2.03
CA VAL A 38 -30.15 7.94 -2.77
C VAL A 38 -28.73 7.93 -2.20
N SER A 39 -28.10 9.09 -1.95
CA SER A 39 -26.75 9.15 -1.37
C SER A 39 -26.66 8.57 0.04
N LEU A 40 -27.66 8.80 0.90
CA LEU A 40 -27.76 8.20 2.24
C LEU A 40 -28.02 6.68 2.17
N SER A 41 -28.82 6.21 1.21
CA SER A 41 -29.04 4.77 1.01
C SER A 41 -27.78 4.06 0.52
N TRP A 42 -26.99 4.67 -0.38
CA TRP A 42 -25.71 4.12 -0.81
C TRP A 42 -24.65 4.13 0.30
N ALA A 43 -24.61 5.16 1.14
CA ALA A 43 -23.70 5.22 2.28
C ALA A 43 -24.05 4.17 3.36
N LEU A 44 -25.34 3.94 3.61
CA LEU A 44 -25.82 2.89 4.52
C LEU A 44 -25.55 1.49 3.95
N LEU A 45 -25.82 1.28 2.66
CA LEU A 45 -25.50 0.02 1.97
C LEU A 45 -23.99 -0.26 1.95
N ALA A 46 -23.15 0.76 1.74
CA ALA A 46 -21.70 0.60 1.80
C ALA A 46 -21.20 0.26 3.21
N ARG A 47 -21.82 0.83 4.26
CA ARG A 47 -21.48 0.53 5.66
C ARG A 47 -21.91 -0.88 6.08
N GLU A 48 -23.09 -1.31 5.63
CA GLU A 48 -23.60 -2.67 5.84
C GLU A 48 -22.78 -3.69 5.04
N TRP A 49 -22.37 -3.36 3.82
CA TRP A 49 -21.51 -4.19 2.99
C TRP A 49 -20.10 -4.34 3.59
N PHE A 50 -19.50 -3.26 4.11
CA PHE A 50 -18.20 -3.31 4.79
C PHE A 50 -18.23 -4.12 6.10
N SER A 51 -19.32 -3.98 6.87
CA SER A 51 -19.54 -4.78 8.08
C SER A 51 -19.79 -6.26 7.75
N ALA A 52 -20.48 -6.53 6.64
CA ALA A 52 -20.70 -7.87 6.12
C ALA A 52 -19.41 -8.50 5.57
N GLU A 53 -18.52 -7.75 4.91
CA GLU A 53 -17.21 -8.22 4.43
C GLU A 53 -16.30 -8.58 5.61
N ILE A 54 -16.25 -7.77 6.67
CA ILE A 54 -15.51 -8.08 7.90
C ILE A 54 -16.10 -9.32 8.59
N ALA A 55 -17.42 -9.49 8.58
CA ALA A 55 -18.08 -10.68 9.12
C ALA A 55 -17.82 -11.93 8.25
N LEU A 56 -17.75 -11.79 6.93
CA LEU A 56 -17.42 -12.85 5.98
C LEU A 56 -15.97 -13.31 6.13
N LEU A 57 -15.03 -12.37 6.27
CA LEU A 57 -13.65 -12.66 6.62
C LEU A 57 -13.58 -13.48 7.92
N LYS A 58 -14.26 -13.03 8.98
CA LYS A 58 -14.36 -13.78 10.26
C LYS A 58 -14.99 -15.16 10.13
N ARG A 59 -15.93 -15.36 9.19
CA ARG A 59 -16.59 -16.66 8.93
C ARG A 59 -15.69 -17.61 8.14
N HIS A 60 -14.96 -17.10 7.14
CA HIS A 60 -14.00 -17.88 6.36
C HIS A 60 -12.87 -18.43 7.24
N PHE A 61 -12.42 -17.65 8.23
CA PHE A 61 -11.42 -18.11 9.21
C PHE A 61 -11.91 -19.20 10.19
N ARG A 62 -13.22 -19.45 10.32
CA ARG A 62 -13.74 -20.55 11.16
C ARG A 62 -13.89 -21.88 10.42
N SER A 63 -13.85 -21.90 9.08
CA SER A 63 -14.13 -23.10 8.28
C SER A 63 -12.92 -23.74 7.59
N VAL A 64 -11.73 -23.16 7.70
CA VAL A 64 -10.52 -23.79 7.14
C VAL A 64 -10.04 -24.88 8.10
N ARG A 65 -10.60 -26.09 7.95
CA ARG A 65 -9.89 -27.32 8.34
C ARG A 65 -8.82 -27.58 7.29
N ILE A 66 -7.56 -27.47 7.72
CA ILE A 66 -6.40 -27.82 6.92
C ILE A 66 -6.34 -29.35 6.83
N ASN A 67 -6.68 -29.90 5.66
CA ASN A 67 -6.26 -31.24 5.25
C ASN A 67 -5.62 -31.08 3.87
N GLY A 68 -4.33 -31.41 3.77
CA GLY A 68 -3.62 -31.41 2.50
C GLY A 68 -2.13 -31.13 2.66
N TYR A 69 -1.40 -32.12 3.15
CA TYR A 69 0.02 -32.30 2.83
C TYR A 69 0.18 -32.27 1.31
N MET A 70 1.10 -31.47 0.79
CA MET A 70 1.74 -31.76 -0.49
C MET A 70 3.24 -31.65 -0.34
N ASP A 71 3.89 -32.78 -0.62
CA ASP A 71 5.32 -33.00 -0.60
C ASP A 71 6.07 -32.07 -1.57
N CYS A 72 7.14 -31.48 -1.07
CA CYS A 72 8.08 -30.68 -1.85
C CYS A 72 9.22 -31.58 -2.35
N PRO A 73 9.48 -31.68 -3.66
CA PRO A 73 10.63 -32.43 -4.15
C PRO A 73 11.91 -31.57 -4.03
N LYS A 74 12.83 -32.02 -3.17
CA LYS A 74 14.29 -31.79 -3.33
C LYS A 74 14.75 -32.62 -4.55
N PRO A 75 15.79 -32.24 -5.33
CA PRO A 75 17.05 -31.65 -4.81
C PRO A 75 17.71 -30.56 -5.69
N TYR A 76 18.41 -29.63 -5.05
CA TYR A 76 19.73 -29.16 -5.49
C TYR A 76 20.48 -28.67 -4.24
N ALA A 77 21.28 -29.57 -3.67
CA ALA A 77 22.32 -29.24 -2.73
C ALA A 77 23.65 -29.40 -3.46
N ALA A 78 24.36 -28.28 -3.66
CA ALA A 78 25.80 -28.25 -3.81
C ALA A 78 26.28 -26.82 -3.50
N GLU A 79 26.85 -26.68 -2.30
CA GLU A 79 28.05 -25.89 -2.02
C GLU A 79 28.04 -24.39 -2.33
N CYS A 80 27.45 -23.64 -1.40
CA CYS A 80 28.07 -22.43 -0.86
C CYS A 80 27.84 -22.43 0.66
N CYS A 81 28.55 -23.32 1.34
CA CYS A 81 28.64 -23.36 2.79
C CYS A 81 29.45 -22.15 3.28
N LEU A 82 28.78 -21.03 3.50
CA LEU A 82 29.14 -20.16 4.62
C LEU A 82 28.35 -20.68 5.81
N SER A 83 29.06 -21.38 6.70
CA SER A 83 28.57 -21.79 8.01
C SER A 83 27.76 -20.67 8.64
N SER A 84 26.45 -20.89 8.81
CA SER A 84 25.58 -20.00 9.57
C SER A 84 26.21 -19.80 10.94
N PRO A 85 26.62 -18.57 11.31
CA PRO A 85 26.95 -18.29 12.69
C PRO A 85 25.68 -18.59 13.48
N GLN A 86 25.79 -19.39 14.53
CA GLN A 86 24.72 -19.54 15.51
C GLN A 86 24.37 -18.14 16.04
N LEU A 87 23.36 -17.52 15.43
CA LEU A 87 22.89 -16.19 15.78
C LEU A 87 22.28 -16.29 17.18
N LYS A 88 22.90 -15.61 18.14
CA LYS A 88 22.29 -15.41 19.46
C LYS A 88 20.93 -14.74 19.27
N GLU A 89 19.86 -15.48 19.52
CA GLU A 89 18.48 -14.97 19.60
C GLU A 89 18.32 -14.07 20.82
N ILE A 90 18.86 -12.86 20.80
CA ILE A 90 18.80 -11.95 21.95
C ILE A 90 17.38 -11.38 22.14
N THR A 91 16.58 -11.32 21.08
CA THR A 91 15.33 -10.54 21.06
C THR A 91 14.08 -11.31 20.66
N GLY A 92 14.19 -12.58 20.26
CA GLY A 92 13.06 -13.37 19.73
C GLY A 92 12.56 -12.88 18.35
N TYR A 93 13.31 -12.02 17.68
CA TYR A 93 13.11 -11.64 16.29
C TYR A 93 14.22 -12.23 15.43
N ARG A 94 13.91 -12.58 14.20
CA ARG A 94 14.88 -12.95 13.16
C ARG A 94 14.62 -12.13 11.91
N MET A 95 15.64 -11.39 11.48
CA MET A 95 15.60 -10.69 10.19
C MET A 95 16.15 -11.61 9.11
N LEU A 96 15.37 -11.82 8.05
CA LEU A 96 15.87 -12.44 6.83
C LEU A 96 16.97 -11.56 6.23
N SER A 97 17.99 -12.19 5.67
CA SER A 97 18.98 -11.52 4.82
C SER A 97 18.31 -10.94 3.56
N LEU A 98 19.05 -10.10 2.83
CA LEU A 98 18.58 -9.61 1.53
C LEU A 98 18.30 -10.77 0.57
N VAL A 99 19.20 -11.76 0.52
CA VAL A 99 19.06 -12.94 -0.35
C VAL A 99 17.82 -13.75 0.02
N GLU A 100 17.64 -14.08 1.30
CA GLU A 100 16.44 -14.80 1.77
C GLU A 100 15.15 -14.01 1.49
N THR A 101 15.19 -12.68 1.61
CA THR A 101 14.05 -11.82 1.29
C THR A 101 13.74 -11.86 -0.21
N PHE A 102 14.74 -11.71 -1.09
CA PHE A 102 14.56 -11.83 -2.54
C PHE A 102 14.04 -13.21 -2.93
N ASP A 103 14.54 -14.28 -2.32
CA ASP A 103 14.10 -15.65 -2.55
C ASP A 103 12.64 -15.87 -2.14
N PHE A 104 12.23 -15.33 -0.98
CA PHE A 104 10.84 -15.34 -0.55
C PHE A 104 9.93 -14.65 -1.57
N LEU A 105 10.32 -13.46 -2.04
CA LEU A 105 9.52 -12.74 -3.04
C LEU A 105 9.48 -13.50 -4.35
N ARG A 106 10.58 -14.09 -4.83
CA ARG A 106 10.61 -14.87 -6.07
C ARG A 106 9.65 -16.05 -6.06
N LYS A 107 9.39 -16.64 -4.89
CA LYS A 107 8.44 -17.74 -4.68
C LYS A 107 6.97 -17.31 -4.65
N GLY A 108 6.66 -16.03 -4.88
CA GLY A 108 5.28 -15.55 -4.92
C GLY A 108 4.86 -14.76 -3.68
N GLY A 109 5.76 -14.54 -2.72
CA GLY A 109 5.45 -13.79 -1.50
C GLY A 109 5.09 -12.32 -1.77
N SER A 110 4.26 -11.77 -0.88
CA SER A 110 3.93 -10.34 -0.78
C SER A 110 4.83 -9.63 0.21
N LEU A 111 5.02 -8.32 0.06
CA LEU A 111 5.87 -7.50 0.93
C LEU A 111 5.14 -6.25 1.38
N ALA A 112 5.09 -6.03 2.69
CA ALA A 112 4.75 -4.74 3.29
C ALA A 112 5.93 -4.30 4.14
N ARG A 113 6.40 -3.05 4.03
CA ARG A 113 7.60 -2.62 4.77
C ARG A 113 7.26 -1.58 5.83
N PHE A 114 7.98 -1.66 6.94
CA PHE A 114 8.05 -0.65 7.99
C PHE A 114 9.44 -0.01 7.94
N GLY A 115 9.49 1.27 7.61
CA GLY A 115 10.64 2.14 7.81
C GLY A 115 10.37 3.17 8.90
N ASP A 116 11.15 4.26 8.89
CA ASP A 116 11.01 5.35 9.88
C ASP A 116 9.59 5.93 9.90
N GLY A 117 8.96 6.10 8.73
CA GLY A 117 7.64 6.72 8.61
C GLY A 117 6.57 5.91 9.33
N GLU A 118 6.50 4.60 9.07
CA GLU A 118 5.51 3.72 9.68
C GLU A 118 5.72 3.58 11.19
N VAL A 119 6.98 3.45 11.65
CA VAL A 119 7.29 3.36 13.09
C VAL A 119 6.92 4.64 13.83
N ARG A 120 7.16 5.80 13.23
CA ARG A 120 6.79 7.08 13.83
C ARG A 120 5.28 7.23 13.95
N VAL A 121 4.50 6.84 12.93
CA VAL A 121 3.02 6.84 13.02
C VAL A 121 2.53 5.93 14.15
N LEU A 122 3.16 4.79 14.38
CA LEU A 122 2.82 3.89 15.49
C LEU A 122 3.12 4.52 16.87
N ASN A 123 4.27 5.18 17.01
CA ASN A 123 4.76 5.73 18.28
C ASN A 123 3.96 6.94 18.77
N SER A 124 3.78 7.95 17.91
CA SER A 124 3.32 9.27 18.36
C SER A 124 1.87 9.57 18.01
N GLY A 125 1.19 8.70 17.24
CA GLY A 125 -0.10 9.03 16.63
C GLY A 125 -0.04 10.30 15.77
N THR A 126 1.16 10.77 15.44
CA THR A 126 1.45 12.00 14.70
C THR A 126 2.64 11.76 13.79
N HIS A 127 2.46 12.06 12.50
CA HIS A 127 3.38 11.75 11.42
C HIS A 127 4.78 12.32 11.60
N VAL A 128 5.74 11.64 10.98
CA VAL A 128 6.84 12.31 10.30
C VAL A 128 6.76 11.95 8.82
N PHE A 129 6.68 13.01 8.03
CA PHE A 129 6.51 13.05 6.58
C PHE A 129 5.10 12.71 6.07
N GLU A 130 4.34 13.79 5.86
CA GLU A 130 3.58 14.06 4.63
C GLU A 130 2.19 13.42 4.42
N ASP A 131 1.67 12.61 5.35
CA ASP A 131 0.23 12.36 5.46
C ASP A 131 -0.35 13.01 6.73
N GLU A 132 -1.53 13.64 6.66
CA GLU A 132 -2.25 14.05 7.88
C GLU A 132 -2.59 12.79 8.68
N THR A 133 -2.16 12.74 9.95
CA THR A 133 -2.35 11.52 10.75
C THR A 133 -3.81 11.40 11.14
N SER A 134 -4.51 10.47 10.50
CA SER A 134 -5.85 10.06 10.94
C SER A 134 -5.73 8.91 11.93
N GLN A 135 -6.67 8.84 12.86
CA GLN A 135 -6.79 7.69 13.76
C GLN A 135 -6.97 6.37 12.97
N ASP A 136 -7.59 6.45 11.79
CA ASP A 136 -7.77 5.34 10.87
C ASP A 136 -6.43 4.83 10.32
N LEU A 137 -5.49 5.72 10.01
CA LEU A 137 -4.16 5.35 9.53
C LEU A 137 -3.38 4.58 10.61
N VAL A 138 -3.36 5.10 11.84
CA VAL A 138 -2.72 4.43 12.98
C VAL A 138 -3.36 3.06 13.22
N THR A 139 -4.69 2.99 13.17
CA THR A 139 -5.45 1.75 13.34
C THR A 139 -5.12 0.74 12.25
N ALA A 140 -5.04 1.18 10.99
CA ALA A 140 -4.68 0.34 9.87
C ALA A 140 -3.24 -0.20 9.99
N LEU A 141 -2.27 0.64 10.36
CA LEU A 141 -0.90 0.17 10.60
C LEU A 141 -0.81 -0.82 11.76
N ARG A 142 -1.49 -0.57 12.88
CA ARG A 142 -1.59 -1.53 14.00
C ARG A 142 -2.24 -2.85 13.60
N PHE A 143 -3.13 -2.83 12.61
CA PHE A 143 -3.66 -4.06 12.05
C PHE A 143 -2.61 -4.79 11.23
N VAL A 144 -1.84 -4.07 10.39
CA VAL A 144 -0.74 -4.66 9.61
C VAL A 144 0.29 -5.35 10.51
N THR A 145 0.64 -4.79 11.67
CA THR A 145 1.67 -5.38 12.56
C THR A 145 1.35 -6.81 12.99
N LYS A 146 0.06 -7.19 13.01
CA LYS A 146 -0.40 -8.54 13.40
C LYS A 146 0.02 -9.64 12.43
N PHE A 147 0.39 -9.29 11.20
CA PHE A 147 0.90 -10.24 10.20
C PHE A 147 2.42 -10.46 10.32
N GLY A 148 3.08 -9.76 11.24
CA GLY A 148 4.50 -9.93 11.50
C GLY A 148 4.85 -11.28 12.11
N GLY A 149 6.09 -11.70 11.93
CA GLY A 149 6.67 -12.86 12.59
C GLY A 149 6.43 -14.21 11.89
N ARG A 150 5.56 -14.27 10.86
CA ARG A 150 5.15 -15.52 10.19
C ARG A 150 4.98 -15.38 8.67
N PRO A 151 6.06 -15.13 7.92
CA PRO A 151 5.96 -14.83 6.48
C PRO A 151 5.49 -15.99 5.61
N GLN A 152 5.46 -17.22 6.15
CA GLN A 152 5.03 -18.43 5.45
C GLN A 152 3.54 -18.75 5.66
N ASP A 153 2.83 -18.02 6.52
CA ASP A 153 1.41 -18.24 6.79
C ASP A 153 0.57 -17.42 5.81
N PHE A 154 -0.67 -17.86 5.52
CA PHE A 154 -1.61 -17.01 4.78
C PHE A 154 -2.09 -15.84 5.66
N PRO A 155 -2.20 -14.60 5.14
CA PRO A 155 -1.74 -14.17 3.81
C PRO A 155 -0.22 -14.21 3.75
N TYR A 156 0.35 -14.77 2.68
CA TYR A 156 1.80 -14.96 2.47
C TYR A 156 2.54 -13.61 2.29
N VAL A 157 2.40 -12.72 3.27
CA VAL A 157 2.96 -11.38 3.35
C VAL A 157 4.06 -11.40 4.39
N CYS A 158 5.23 -10.95 3.98
CA CYS A 158 6.33 -10.75 4.90
C CYS A 158 6.38 -9.28 5.26
N LEU A 159 6.37 -8.98 6.57
CA LEU A 159 6.62 -7.63 7.03
C LEU A 159 8.14 -7.38 6.97
N GLY A 160 8.55 -6.43 6.14
CA GLY A 160 9.92 -5.96 6.05
C GLY A 160 10.21 -4.90 7.11
N THR A 161 11.34 -4.99 7.80
CA THR A 161 11.80 -3.94 8.71
C THR A 161 13.33 -3.79 8.68
N TYR A 162 13.85 -2.85 9.47
CA TYR A 162 15.28 -2.65 9.63
C TYR A 162 16.00 -3.96 10.00
N PRO A 163 17.04 -4.36 9.26
CA PRO A 163 17.66 -5.68 9.42
C PRO A 163 18.50 -5.83 10.69
N PHE A 164 18.57 -4.80 11.52
CA PHE A 164 19.27 -4.80 12.82
C PHE A 164 18.31 -4.88 14.01
N LEU A 165 16.99 -4.88 13.81
CA LEU A 165 16.01 -4.97 14.90
C LEU A 165 15.93 -6.36 15.56
N ASP A 166 16.63 -7.36 15.02
CA ASP A 166 16.92 -8.59 15.74
C ASP A 166 18.08 -8.46 16.74
N GLY A 167 18.80 -7.34 16.72
CA GLY A 167 19.95 -7.06 17.58
C GLY A 167 21.28 -7.55 16.99
N ASP A 168 21.29 -8.12 15.77
CA ASP A 168 22.52 -8.54 15.12
C ASP A 168 23.10 -7.44 14.22
N PHE A 169 24.04 -6.69 14.82
CA PHE A 169 24.82 -5.65 14.16
C PHE A 169 26.06 -6.18 13.43
N SER A 170 26.33 -7.50 13.44
CA SER A 170 27.49 -8.06 12.74
C SER A 170 27.41 -7.86 11.21
N ARG A 171 26.19 -7.64 10.70
CA ARG A 171 25.89 -7.30 9.30
C ARG A 171 26.44 -5.95 8.86
N PHE A 172 26.80 -5.09 9.81
CA PHE A 172 27.30 -3.74 9.54
C PHE A 172 28.78 -3.63 9.91
N ARG A 173 29.60 -3.24 8.92
CA ARG A 173 30.99 -2.83 9.17
C ARG A 173 31.00 -1.63 10.12
N ARG A 174 32.05 -1.53 10.95
CA ARG A 174 32.27 -0.38 11.83
C ARG A 174 32.30 0.92 11.01
N GLY A 175 31.69 1.97 11.55
CA GLY A 175 31.57 3.28 10.91
C GLY A 175 30.12 3.79 10.90
N ASN A 176 29.87 4.84 10.14
CA ASN A 176 28.64 5.63 10.21
C ASN A 176 27.36 4.81 10.02
N ARG A 177 27.36 3.79 9.13
CA ARG A 177 26.16 2.94 8.91
C ARG A 177 25.82 2.11 10.14
N ARG A 178 26.84 1.57 10.83
CA ARG A 178 26.65 0.82 12.07
C ARG A 178 26.19 1.74 13.19
N SER A 179 26.80 2.91 13.36
CA SER A 179 26.38 3.88 14.37
C SER A 179 24.94 4.36 14.14
N TYR A 180 24.54 4.55 12.88
CA TYR A 180 23.15 4.83 12.53
C TYR A 180 22.23 3.66 12.90
N ALA A 181 22.60 2.42 12.56
CA ALA A 181 21.82 1.24 12.93
C ALA A 181 21.66 1.09 14.45
N GLU A 182 22.74 1.27 15.22
CA GLU A 182 22.74 1.22 16.69
C GLU A 182 21.82 2.31 17.27
N HIS A 183 21.90 3.54 16.74
CA HIS A 183 21.01 4.63 17.16
C HIS A 183 19.53 4.35 16.86
N ILE A 184 19.19 3.89 15.65
CA ILE A 184 17.80 3.57 15.30
C ILE A 184 17.29 2.37 16.10
N PHE A 185 18.15 1.40 16.41
CA PHE A 185 17.78 0.30 17.30
C PHE A 185 17.39 0.81 18.69
N GLU A 186 18.20 1.70 19.30
CA GLU A 186 17.89 2.30 20.59
C GLU A 186 16.56 3.09 20.55
N GLU A 187 16.31 3.83 19.47
CA GLU A 187 15.09 4.62 19.29
C GLU A 187 13.85 3.73 19.10
N TYR A 188 13.93 2.69 18.28
CA TYR A 188 12.76 1.96 17.79
C TYR A 188 12.49 0.62 18.45
N MET A 189 13.46 0.02 19.17
CA MET A 189 13.28 -1.33 19.69
C MET A 189 12.10 -1.43 20.67
N GLN A 190 11.86 -0.41 21.50
CA GLN A 190 10.74 -0.43 22.44
C GLN A 190 9.39 -0.43 21.71
N ILE A 191 9.21 0.50 20.77
CA ILE A 191 8.00 0.62 19.94
C ILE A 191 7.78 -0.67 19.14
N TRP A 192 8.88 -1.22 18.60
CA TRP A 192 8.86 -2.48 17.87
C TRP A 192 8.36 -3.61 18.77
N ARG A 193 8.90 -3.76 19.99
CA ARG A 193 8.47 -4.81 20.93
C ARG A 193 7.01 -4.68 21.34
N GLU A 194 6.51 -3.46 21.46
CA GLU A 194 5.13 -3.21 21.86
C GLU A 194 4.12 -3.64 20.77
N HIS A 195 4.45 -3.44 19.50
CA HIS A 195 3.49 -3.60 18.40
C HIS A 195 3.73 -4.82 17.51
N MET A 196 4.94 -5.35 17.47
CA MET A 196 5.36 -6.37 16.51
C MET A 196 5.51 -7.74 17.19
N PRO A 197 4.76 -8.77 16.75
CA PRO A 197 4.91 -10.14 17.23
C PRO A 197 6.34 -10.67 17.10
N LYS A 198 6.79 -11.51 18.02
CA LYS A 198 8.07 -12.23 17.83
C LYS A 198 7.99 -13.16 16.62
N GLY A 199 9.13 -13.37 15.95
CA GLY A 199 9.24 -14.27 14.81
C GLY A 199 10.12 -13.75 13.68
N VAL A 200 9.81 -14.17 12.46
CA VAL A 200 10.61 -13.90 11.26
C VAL A 200 10.07 -12.69 10.48
N TYR A 201 10.98 -11.83 10.03
CA TYR A 201 10.69 -10.59 9.29
C TYR A 201 11.59 -10.46 8.07
N CYS A 202 11.11 -9.77 7.04
CA CYS A 202 11.89 -9.47 5.85
C CYS A 202 12.82 -8.28 6.05
N ASN A 203 13.78 -8.16 5.16
CA ASN A 203 14.68 -7.02 5.14
C ASN A 203 14.07 -5.83 4.41
N SER A 204 13.76 -4.73 5.10
CA SER A 204 13.24 -3.51 4.45
C SER A 204 14.28 -2.82 3.56
N PHE A 205 15.57 -3.14 3.69
CA PHE A 205 16.64 -2.63 2.83
C PHE A 205 16.67 -3.28 1.44
N ILE A 206 15.76 -4.22 1.15
CA ILE A 206 15.55 -4.74 -0.21
C ILE A 206 15.20 -3.64 -1.23
N SER A 207 14.71 -2.49 -0.76
CA SER A 207 14.45 -1.30 -1.57
C SER A 207 15.38 -0.12 -1.25
N ARG A 208 16.51 -0.34 -0.57
CA ARG A 208 17.43 0.70 -0.09
C ARG A 208 18.89 0.25 -0.28
N ALA A 209 19.38 0.27 -1.51
CA ALA A 209 20.79 -0.04 -1.78
C ALA A 209 21.75 0.95 -1.07
N ASP A 210 21.28 2.15 -0.75
CA ASP A 210 22.00 3.15 0.05
C ASP A 210 22.15 2.76 1.54
N GLY A 211 21.34 1.83 2.03
CA GLY A 211 21.33 1.38 3.43
C GLY A 211 22.30 0.24 3.75
N VAL A 212 22.97 -0.33 2.74
CA VAL A 212 23.82 -1.52 2.88
C VAL A 212 25.26 -1.23 2.50
N ASP A 213 26.17 -2.19 2.74
CA ASP A 213 27.55 -2.08 2.29
C ASP A 213 27.62 -2.26 0.76
N PRO A 214 28.01 -1.22 -0.01
CA PRO A 214 28.04 -1.29 -1.47
C PRO A 214 29.12 -2.25 -2.00
N HIS A 215 30.12 -2.64 -1.19
CA HIS A 215 31.09 -3.65 -1.61
C HIS A 215 30.53 -5.07 -1.55
N LEU A 216 29.59 -5.33 -0.63
CA LEU A 216 28.94 -6.63 -0.49
C LEU A 216 27.68 -6.74 -1.34
N PHE A 217 26.93 -5.64 -1.46
CA PHE A 217 25.70 -5.55 -2.23
C PHE A 217 25.76 -4.35 -3.19
N PRO A 218 26.57 -4.44 -4.26
CA PRO A 218 26.66 -3.39 -5.25
C PRO A 218 25.30 -3.10 -5.86
N ALA A 219 24.96 -1.83 -5.97
CA ALA A 219 23.59 -1.43 -6.24
C ALA A 219 23.10 -1.95 -7.61
N LEU A 220 23.89 -1.80 -8.67
CA LEU A 220 23.49 -2.26 -10.00
C LEU A 220 23.61 -3.78 -10.15
N GLU A 221 24.69 -4.35 -9.66
CA GLU A 221 25.10 -5.73 -9.90
C GLU A 221 24.37 -6.72 -8.99
N PHE A 222 23.87 -6.29 -7.84
CA PHE A 222 23.07 -7.11 -6.94
C PHE A 222 21.57 -6.82 -7.06
N TYR A 223 21.15 -5.56 -6.84
CA TYR A 223 19.70 -5.26 -6.74
C TYR A 223 18.99 -5.38 -8.09
N THR A 224 19.60 -4.91 -9.18
CA THR A 224 18.94 -4.95 -10.50
C THR A 224 18.60 -6.37 -10.95
N PRO A 225 19.56 -7.31 -11.04
CA PRO A 225 19.22 -8.68 -11.43
C PRO A 225 18.32 -9.37 -10.41
N SER A 226 18.46 -9.06 -9.11
CA SER A 226 17.59 -9.64 -8.08
C SER A 226 16.13 -9.23 -8.26
N TRP A 227 15.86 -7.93 -8.49
CA TRP A 227 14.51 -7.44 -8.78
C TRP A 227 13.99 -7.96 -10.13
N GLN A 228 14.81 -7.92 -11.19
CA GLN A 228 14.43 -8.46 -12.49
C GLN A 228 14.04 -9.95 -12.41
N SER A 229 14.70 -10.73 -11.55
CA SER A 229 14.35 -12.14 -11.35
C SER A 229 12.95 -12.34 -10.75
N ILE A 230 12.47 -11.39 -9.94
CA ILE A 230 11.13 -11.45 -9.33
C ILE A 230 10.04 -11.20 -10.38
N PHE A 231 10.28 -10.26 -11.30
CA PHE A 231 9.27 -9.81 -12.26
C PHE A 231 9.33 -10.53 -13.60
N LYS A 232 10.31 -11.43 -13.81
CA LYS A 232 10.53 -12.10 -15.08
C LYS A 232 9.25 -12.80 -15.57
N GLY A 233 8.74 -12.36 -16.72
CA GLY A 233 7.56 -12.92 -17.36
C GLY A 233 6.22 -12.53 -16.73
N LEU A 234 6.22 -11.75 -15.65
CA LEU A 234 4.99 -11.35 -14.95
C LEU A 234 4.35 -10.10 -15.57
N LYS A 235 3.02 -10.05 -15.52
CA LYS A 235 2.22 -8.86 -15.78
C LYS A 235 2.10 -8.03 -14.50
N VAL A 236 2.72 -6.86 -14.52
CA VAL A 236 2.88 -6.00 -13.35
C VAL A 236 1.91 -4.83 -13.41
N LEU A 237 1.21 -4.56 -12.31
CA LEU A 237 0.55 -3.27 -12.08
C LEU A 237 1.45 -2.39 -11.22
N LEU A 238 1.94 -1.30 -11.78
CA LEU A 238 2.71 -0.29 -11.05
C LEU A 238 1.79 0.82 -10.55
N VAL A 239 1.82 1.05 -9.24
CA VAL A 239 1.13 2.15 -8.55
C VAL A 239 2.16 2.96 -7.76
N ALA A 240 2.54 4.12 -8.26
CA ALA A 240 3.58 4.94 -7.67
C ALA A 240 3.21 6.42 -7.69
N GLY A 241 3.67 7.15 -6.68
CA GLY A 241 3.50 8.61 -6.60
C GLY A 241 4.15 9.33 -7.79
N GLN A 242 3.38 10.19 -8.44
CA GLN A 242 3.80 10.96 -9.61
C GLN A 242 3.93 12.45 -9.29
N ASN A 243 4.87 13.11 -9.96
CA ASN A 243 4.93 14.57 -9.99
C ASN A 243 3.88 15.13 -10.97
N LYS A 244 3.77 16.47 -11.06
CA LYS A 244 2.84 17.17 -11.96
C LYS A 244 2.99 16.84 -13.46
N HIS A 245 4.09 16.19 -13.87
CA HIS A 245 4.36 15.78 -15.24
C HIS A 245 4.12 14.27 -15.46
N GLY A 246 3.56 13.57 -14.47
CA GLY A 246 3.30 12.13 -14.55
C GLY A 246 4.54 11.24 -14.37
N ALA A 247 5.70 11.82 -14.05
CA ALA A 247 6.91 11.05 -13.78
C ALA A 247 6.95 10.58 -12.32
N THR A 248 7.41 9.35 -12.10
CA THR A 248 7.53 8.77 -10.76
C THR A 248 8.50 9.56 -9.88
N MET A 249 8.15 9.76 -8.61
CA MET A 249 8.91 10.57 -7.66
C MET A 249 10.00 9.75 -6.93
N THR A 250 10.93 9.18 -7.68
CA THR A 250 12.16 8.55 -7.16
C THR A 250 13.39 9.41 -7.43
N ARG A 251 14.47 9.18 -6.66
CA ARG A 251 15.77 9.85 -6.90
C ARG A 251 16.35 9.40 -8.24
N ASP A 252 16.43 8.07 -8.46
CA ASP A 252 16.72 7.49 -9.77
C ASP A 252 15.42 7.36 -10.57
N ARG A 253 15.30 8.14 -11.65
CA ARG A 253 14.09 8.17 -12.49
C ARG A 253 13.94 6.93 -13.37
N SER A 254 15.01 6.16 -13.57
CA SER A 254 15.03 4.97 -14.42
C SER A 254 14.83 3.67 -13.64
N VAL A 255 14.70 3.76 -12.32
CA VAL A 255 14.73 2.59 -11.43
C VAL A 255 13.61 1.60 -11.70
N PHE A 256 12.38 2.09 -11.94
CA PHE A 256 11.23 1.24 -12.25
C PHE A 256 11.42 0.57 -13.61
N GLU A 257 11.76 1.33 -14.65
CA GLU A 257 12.04 0.79 -15.99
C GLU A 257 13.16 -0.27 -15.94
N ARG A 258 14.21 -0.03 -15.16
CA ARG A 258 15.34 -0.96 -15.01
C ARG A 258 14.94 -2.25 -14.31
N HIS A 259 14.33 -2.15 -13.13
CA HIS A 259 13.97 -3.31 -12.31
C HIS A 259 12.80 -4.12 -12.89
N LEU A 260 11.87 -3.46 -13.60
CA LEU A 260 10.72 -4.11 -14.23
C LEU A 260 10.97 -4.52 -15.69
N SER A 261 12.17 -4.32 -16.24
CA SER A 261 12.48 -4.59 -17.66
C SER A 261 12.26 -6.03 -18.12
N THR A 262 12.24 -6.99 -17.21
CA THR A 262 11.98 -8.41 -17.49
C THR A 262 10.51 -8.81 -17.34
N ALA A 263 9.64 -7.88 -16.92
CA ALA A 263 8.19 -8.09 -16.91
C ALA A 263 7.66 -8.31 -18.33
N SER A 264 6.66 -9.18 -18.48
CA SER A 264 5.99 -9.39 -19.78
C SER A 264 5.15 -8.17 -20.17
N GLN A 265 4.55 -7.51 -19.18
CA GLN A 265 3.77 -6.29 -19.38
C GLN A 265 3.79 -5.43 -18.11
N ILE A 266 3.80 -4.10 -18.29
CA ILE A 266 3.70 -3.13 -17.18
C ILE A 266 2.49 -2.23 -17.41
N VAL A 267 1.44 -2.45 -16.63
CA VAL A 267 0.27 -1.56 -16.53
C VAL A 267 0.57 -0.52 -15.46
N ARG A 268 0.30 0.76 -15.74
CA ARG A 268 0.54 1.85 -14.79
C ARG A 268 -0.78 2.51 -14.42
N LEU A 269 -1.14 2.48 -13.14
CA LEU A 269 -2.22 3.34 -12.64
C LEU A 269 -1.66 4.76 -12.53
N LYS A 270 -2.23 5.69 -13.29
CA LYS A 270 -1.82 7.11 -13.28
C LYS A 270 -2.80 7.98 -12.50
N SER A 271 -4.08 7.67 -12.62
CA SER A 271 -5.18 8.40 -11.99
C SER A 271 -6.35 7.48 -11.68
N PHE A 272 -7.18 7.86 -10.73
CA PHE A 272 -8.39 7.15 -10.33
C PHE A 272 -9.50 8.14 -9.98
N LEU A 273 -10.75 7.70 -9.97
CA LEU A 273 -11.87 8.50 -9.45
C LEU A 273 -11.80 8.53 -7.94
N ASN A 274 -11.64 9.72 -7.36
CA ASN A 274 -11.59 9.91 -5.92
C ASN A 274 -12.99 9.84 -5.27
N SER A 275 -13.04 10.02 -3.96
CA SER A 275 -14.26 10.02 -3.15
C SER A 275 -15.32 11.04 -3.60
N LYS A 276 -14.93 12.06 -4.38
CA LYS A 276 -15.78 13.11 -4.95
C LYS A 276 -16.13 12.85 -6.42
N ASN A 277 -15.87 11.65 -6.95
CA ASN A 277 -16.04 11.27 -8.36
C ASN A 277 -15.26 12.17 -9.33
N GLN A 278 -14.07 12.63 -8.91
CA GLN A 278 -13.17 13.42 -9.74
C GLN A 278 -11.91 12.63 -10.03
N TYR A 279 -11.39 12.74 -11.26
CA TYR A 279 -10.11 12.14 -11.59
C TYR A 279 -8.99 12.80 -10.81
N GLN A 280 -8.32 12.00 -9.99
CA GLN A 280 -7.19 12.39 -9.18
C GLN A 280 -5.95 11.63 -9.65
N THR A 281 -4.84 12.36 -9.84
CA THR A 281 -3.54 11.76 -10.12
C THR A 281 -2.98 11.14 -8.84
N ILE A 282 -2.24 10.05 -8.96
CA ILE A 282 -1.58 9.45 -7.80
C ILE A 282 -0.42 10.34 -7.38
N HIS A 283 -0.57 10.98 -6.23
CA HIS A 283 0.49 11.79 -5.64
C HIS A 283 1.26 10.98 -4.59
N LYS A 284 2.47 11.42 -4.25
CA LYS A 284 3.24 10.78 -3.18
C LYS A 284 2.64 11.04 -1.79
N LYS A 285 1.91 12.15 -1.63
CA LYS A 285 1.40 12.65 -0.35
C LYS A 285 -0.10 12.44 -0.23
N ASN A 286 -0.57 12.19 0.99
CA ASN A 286 -1.97 12.05 1.40
C ASN A 286 -2.76 11.00 0.60
N MET A 287 -2.16 9.88 0.19
CA MET A 287 -2.92 8.84 -0.53
C MET A 287 -3.85 8.02 0.37
N PHE A 288 -3.61 8.04 1.68
CA PHE A 288 -4.45 7.31 2.62
C PHE A 288 -5.86 7.90 2.76
N SER A 289 -6.04 9.21 2.59
CA SER A 289 -7.39 9.81 2.64
C SER A 289 -8.30 9.33 1.49
N GLU A 290 -7.71 8.84 0.40
CA GLU A 290 -8.40 8.29 -0.77
C GLU A 290 -8.21 6.77 -0.88
N TYR A 291 -7.87 6.11 0.23
CA TYR A 291 -7.51 4.70 0.26
C TYR A 291 -8.55 3.79 -0.39
N THR A 292 -9.83 3.96 -0.04
CA THR A 292 -10.93 3.13 -0.59
C THR A 292 -11.05 3.28 -2.12
N SER A 293 -11.01 4.52 -2.60
CA SER A 293 -11.08 4.86 -4.02
C SER A 293 -9.90 4.26 -4.79
N LEU A 294 -8.70 4.42 -4.26
CA LEU A 294 -7.47 3.88 -4.84
C LEU A 294 -7.48 2.35 -4.84
N ARG A 295 -7.86 1.72 -3.72
CA ARG A 295 -7.97 0.25 -3.61
C ARG A 295 -8.92 -0.29 -4.67
N ASN A 296 -10.11 0.30 -4.81
CA ASN A 296 -11.10 -0.16 -5.79
C ASN A 296 -10.55 -0.05 -7.22
N ALA A 297 -9.90 1.06 -7.56
CA ALA A 297 -9.25 1.21 -8.88
C ALA A 297 -8.14 0.17 -9.13
N ILE A 298 -7.35 -0.17 -8.10
CA ILE A 298 -6.36 -1.25 -8.19
C ILE A 298 -7.05 -2.60 -8.45
N MET A 299 -8.09 -2.92 -7.68
CA MET A 299 -8.84 -4.18 -7.83
C MET A 299 -9.47 -4.32 -9.21
N ASP A 300 -10.08 -3.26 -9.73
CA ASP A 300 -10.69 -3.26 -11.06
C ASP A 300 -9.66 -3.57 -12.16
N ILE A 301 -8.46 -2.98 -12.06
CA ILE A 301 -7.37 -3.26 -13.00
C ILE A 301 -6.87 -4.69 -12.83
N VAL A 302 -6.65 -5.14 -11.59
CA VAL A 302 -6.18 -6.51 -11.30
C VAL A 302 -7.11 -7.54 -11.95
N LEU A 303 -8.42 -7.37 -11.78
CA LEU A 303 -9.44 -8.29 -12.31
C LEU A 303 -9.59 -8.19 -13.84
N SER A 304 -9.57 -6.99 -14.41
CA SER A 304 -9.77 -6.78 -15.86
C SER A 304 -8.53 -7.08 -16.70
N ASN A 305 -7.34 -7.10 -16.10
CA ASN A 305 -6.08 -7.25 -16.81
C ASN A 305 -5.30 -8.51 -16.42
N GLU A 306 -5.81 -9.41 -15.59
CA GLU A 306 -5.06 -10.61 -15.16
C GLU A 306 -3.67 -10.24 -14.63
N ILE A 307 -3.62 -9.30 -13.69
CA ILE A 307 -2.35 -8.83 -13.10
C ILE A 307 -1.78 -9.90 -12.17
N ASP A 308 -0.52 -10.28 -12.38
CA ASP A 308 0.19 -11.26 -11.53
C ASP A 308 0.70 -10.65 -10.21
N VAL A 309 1.11 -9.38 -10.26
CA VAL A 309 1.69 -8.69 -9.09
C VAL A 309 1.45 -7.18 -9.14
N VAL A 310 1.09 -6.63 -7.98
CA VAL A 310 0.97 -5.18 -7.77
C VAL A 310 2.24 -4.65 -7.12
N VAL A 311 2.89 -3.67 -7.75
CA VAL A 311 4.09 -2.99 -7.24
C VAL A 311 3.70 -1.60 -6.76
N LEU A 312 3.94 -1.33 -5.48
CA LEU A 312 3.44 -0.16 -4.75
C LEU A 312 4.61 0.73 -4.28
N SER A 313 4.52 2.03 -4.56
CA SER A 313 5.46 3.05 -4.07
C SER A 313 4.70 4.31 -3.64
N LEU A 314 4.04 4.22 -2.47
CA LEU A 314 3.10 5.22 -1.94
C LEU A 314 3.30 5.52 -0.44
N GLY A 315 4.52 5.35 0.08
CA GLY A 315 4.80 5.54 1.50
C GLY A 315 3.96 4.62 2.37
N VAL A 316 3.46 5.14 3.50
CA VAL A 316 2.67 4.38 4.49
C VAL A 316 1.45 3.70 3.86
N THR A 317 0.83 4.35 2.87
CA THR A 317 -0.31 3.78 2.14
C THR A 317 0.05 2.46 1.44
N ALA A 318 1.29 2.34 0.92
CA ALA A 318 1.74 1.11 0.27
C ALA A 318 1.85 -0.07 1.24
N THR A 319 2.32 0.18 2.47
CA THR A 319 2.44 -0.85 3.52
C THR A 319 1.08 -1.47 3.85
N ILE A 320 0.06 -0.62 4.01
CA ILE A 320 -1.30 -1.06 4.33
C ILE A 320 -1.92 -1.76 3.11
N MET A 321 -1.82 -1.15 1.93
CA MET A 321 -2.37 -1.68 0.69
C MET A 321 -1.77 -3.03 0.32
N ALA A 322 -0.45 -3.22 0.46
CA ALA A 322 0.21 -4.49 0.17
C ALA A 322 -0.32 -5.63 1.05
N THR A 323 -0.54 -5.33 2.33
CA THR A 323 -1.08 -6.29 3.29
C THR A 323 -2.53 -6.63 2.97
N GLU A 324 -3.39 -5.64 2.72
CA GLU A 324 -4.80 -5.89 2.36
C GLU A 324 -4.93 -6.68 1.06
N LEU A 325 -4.19 -6.32 0.02
CA LEU A 325 -4.20 -7.06 -1.25
C LEU A 325 -3.76 -8.52 -1.03
N SER A 326 -2.72 -8.74 -0.21
CA SER A 326 -2.29 -10.10 0.13
C SER A 326 -3.35 -10.89 0.89
N CYS A 327 -4.12 -10.27 1.80
CA CYS A 327 -5.28 -10.89 2.45
C CYS A 327 -6.36 -11.32 1.45
N ARG A 328 -6.45 -10.67 0.29
CA ARG A 328 -7.37 -10.99 -0.80
C ARG A 328 -6.77 -11.99 -1.80
N GLY A 329 -5.60 -12.56 -1.51
CA GLY A 329 -4.91 -13.48 -2.40
C GLY A 329 -4.17 -12.81 -3.57
N ILE A 330 -4.07 -11.48 -3.57
CA ILE A 330 -3.35 -10.72 -4.60
C ILE A 330 -1.92 -10.49 -4.13
N ARG A 331 -0.95 -10.91 -4.95
CA ARG A 331 0.46 -10.65 -4.67
C ARG A 331 0.76 -9.16 -4.80
N ALA A 332 1.23 -8.55 -3.71
CA ALA A 332 1.52 -7.12 -3.67
C ALA A 332 2.84 -6.83 -2.96
N MET A 333 3.60 -5.88 -3.49
CA MET A 333 4.92 -5.51 -2.97
C MET A 333 5.00 -4.00 -2.77
N ASP A 334 5.10 -3.58 -1.52
CA ASP A 334 5.59 -2.26 -1.17
C ASP A 334 7.10 -2.20 -1.43
N VAL A 335 7.47 -1.50 -2.49
CA VAL A 335 8.85 -1.31 -2.90
C VAL A 335 9.41 0.06 -2.52
N GLY A 336 8.61 0.96 -1.96
CA GLY A 336 9.05 2.29 -1.54
C GLY A 336 9.88 3.02 -2.60
N GLN A 337 11.07 3.50 -2.22
CA GLN A 337 11.99 4.18 -3.15
C GLN A 337 12.64 3.26 -4.21
N PHE A 338 12.29 1.97 -4.19
CA PHE A 338 12.69 0.91 -5.12
C PHE A 338 14.18 0.82 -5.41
N GLY A 339 15.01 1.00 -4.37
CA GLY A 339 16.46 0.80 -4.40
C GLY A 339 17.29 2.05 -4.10
N GLY A 340 16.66 3.18 -3.80
CA GLY A 340 17.33 4.33 -3.18
C GLY A 340 18.16 5.16 -4.17
N ASN A 341 19.34 5.61 -3.74
CA ASN A 341 20.19 6.51 -4.54
C ASN A 341 21.26 5.73 -5.33
N PHE A 342 20.87 5.08 -6.43
CA PHE A 342 21.80 4.36 -7.31
C PHE A 342 22.84 5.25 -8.02
N THR A 343 22.66 6.58 -8.02
CA THR A 343 23.52 7.52 -8.76
C THR A 343 24.74 8.00 -7.95
N LYS A 344 25.00 7.42 -6.78
CA LYS A 344 26.21 7.66 -5.98
C LYS A 344 26.90 6.33 -5.67
N SER A 345 27.38 5.66 -6.71
CA SER A 345 28.43 4.65 -6.61
C SER A 345 29.77 5.28 -6.95
#